data_AF-A0ABD1QHZ1-F1
#
_entry.id   AF-A0ABD1QHZ1-F1
#
_cell.length_a   1.000
_cell.length_b   1.000
_cell.length_c   1.000
_cell.angle_alpha   90.00
_cell.angle_beta   90.00
_cell.angle_gamma   90.00
#
_symmetry.space_group_name_H-M   'P 1'
#
loop_
_entity.id
_entity.type
_entity.pdbx_description
1 polymer ?
#
loop_
_entity_poly.entity_id
_entity_poly.type
_entity_poly.pdbx_seq_one_letter_code
_entity_poly.pdbx_strand_id
1 'polypeptide(L)'
;MDLEKIKVDNPIVEMDGDEMTRVIWKSIKEKLILPFLELDIKYFDLGLPHREATSDKVTIESAEATLKYNVAIKCATITPDEARVKEFNLKHMWKSPNGTIRNILNGTVFREPIICKNVPRLVPGWTKPICIGRHAFGDQYRATDLVIQGAGKLKMVFVPNRADESIELEVFNFTGSGGVALSMYNTDESIRAFAEASMNTALQKQWPLYLSTKNTILKKYDGRFMDIFQEVYEREWKSKFEAAGIWYEHRLIDDMVAYALKSEGGYVWACKNYDGDVQSDFLAQGFGSLGLMTSVLVCPDGKTIEAEAAHGTVTRHYRVHQKGGETSTNSIASIFAWSRGLAHRAKLDNNAILLDFTEKLEAACIASVESGKMTKDLAILIHGPKVTRARYLNTEEFIDAVAEELRARLPKKSKAVSKVELSHFLRRKNSRIPTYFPFRCVSKLACPTIALSDVAGVVHNKVLIAAALSAAIGQLTKPITSTLFYGKNFDFKSVIQAGGFPSTHSSAVVATATSLGLERGFSDAIFGLAVVYASLVMYDAQGVRREVGIHAKELNKSSFQTKQANASLLLKSKNRIQSATVRSSGVASDVEEESVSVSYGCTTLKESVGHTEIEVIAGAVLGFFVSLAICRYG
;
A
#
# COMPACT_ATOMS: atom_id res chain seq x y z
N MET A 1 34.98 26.53 -4.56
CA MET A 1 34.83 27.10 -3.20
C MET A 1 34.45 25.94 -2.31
N ASP A 2 35.41 25.43 -1.55
CA ASP A 2 35.24 24.16 -0.85
C ASP A 2 34.44 24.36 0.44
N LEU A 3 33.26 23.72 0.46
CA LEU A 3 32.47 23.48 1.67
C LEU A 3 33.33 22.70 2.66
N GLU A 4 33.26 23.08 3.94
CA GLU A 4 33.85 22.24 4.99
C GLU A 4 33.07 20.93 5.06
N LYS A 5 33.79 19.80 5.05
CA LYS A 5 33.17 18.49 5.07
C LYS A 5 32.55 18.21 6.44
N ILE A 6 31.38 17.60 6.46
CA ILE A 6 30.71 17.17 7.68
C ILE A 6 31.47 15.95 8.20
N LYS A 7 32.01 16.07 9.42
CA LYS A 7 32.67 14.96 10.10
C LYS A 7 31.66 13.93 10.60
N VAL A 8 31.94 12.67 10.32
CA VAL A 8 31.16 11.51 10.83
C VAL A 8 32.07 10.70 11.75
N ASP A 9 31.69 10.57 13.02
CA ASP A 9 32.57 10.04 14.05
C ASP A 9 32.73 8.52 13.98
N ASN A 10 31.66 7.80 13.63
CA ASN A 10 31.66 6.34 13.53
C ASN A 10 31.56 5.89 12.07
N PRO A 11 32.14 4.73 11.74
CA PRO A 11 32.13 4.24 10.38
C PRO A 11 30.76 3.74 9.93
N ILE A 12 30.63 3.60 8.61
CA ILE A 12 29.58 2.82 7.95
C ILE A 12 30.21 1.65 7.18
N VAL A 13 29.43 0.60 6.94
CA VAL A 13 29.79 -0.48 6.02
C VAL A 13 29.25 -0.14 4.63
N GLU A 14 30.11 -0.15 3.62
CA GLU A 14 29.71 -0.04 2.22
C GLU A 14 29.86 -1.41 1.57
N MET A 15 28.76 -1.90 1.01
CA MET A 15 28.75 -3.13 0.22
C MET A 15 28.57 -2.76 -1.25
N ASP A 16 29.64 -2.81 -2.03
CA ASP A 16 29.60 -2.56 -3.47
C ASP A 16 28.90 -3.71 -4.20
N GLY A 17 28.50 -3.50 -5.45
CA GLY A 17 27.69 -4.45 -6.19
C GLY A 17 28.07 -4.58 -7.65
N ASP A 18 27.09 -4.83 -8.51
CA ASP A 18 27.31 -5.24 -9.89
C ASP A 18 26.64 -4.32 -10.93
N GLU A 19 27.06 -4.47 -12.18
CA GLU A 19 26.42 -3.94 -13.39
C GLU A 19 26.08 -2.43 -13.34
N MET A 20 24.87 -2.04 -13.77
CA MET A 20 24.50 -0.63 -13.92
C MET A 20 24.46 0.08 -12.57
N THR A 21 24.04 -0.64 -11.52
CA THR A 21 24.02 -0.10 -10.16
C THR A 21 25.42 0.19 -9.65
N ARG A 22 26.45 -0.63 -9.95
CA ARG A 22 27.84 -0.32 -9.59
C ARG A 22 28.34 0.97 -10.24
N VAL A 23 27.99 1.19 -11.52
CA VAL A 23 28.33 2.44 -12.25
C VAL A 23 27.68 3.65 -11.57
N ILE A 24 26.39 3.56 -11.23
CA ILE A 24 25.65 4.62 -10.54
C ILE A 24 26.20 4.84 -9.14
N TRP A 25 26.52 3.77 -8.42
CA TRP A 25 27.03 3.79 -7.04
C TRP A 25 28.30 4.62 -6.90
N LYS A 26 29.24 4.41 -7.82
CA LYS A 26 30.47 5.22 -7.92
C LYS A 26 30.15 6.70 -8.11
N SER A 27 29.27 7.03 -9.06
CA SER A 27 28.89 8.42 -9.36
C SER A 27 28.20 9.10 -8.16
N ILE A 28 27.29 8.40 -7.46
CA ILE A 28 26.68 8.89 -6.22
C ILE A 28 27.74 9.19 -5.18
N LYS A 29 28.65 8.25 -4.91
CA LYS A 29 29.71 8.41 -3.91
C LYS A 29 30.62 9.60 -4.22
N GLU A 30 31.06 9.73 -5.47
CA GLU A 30 31.97 10.79 -5.92
C GLU A 30 31.32 12.17 -6.04
N LYS A 31 30.05 12.26 -6.44
CA LYS A 31 29.38 13.55 -6.71
C LYS A 31 28.48 14.03 -5.57
N LEU A 32 27.89 13.11 -4.80
CA LEU A 32 26.84 13.41 -3.82
C LEU A 32 27.23 13.13 -2.36
N ILE A 33 28.25 12.31 -2.09
CA ILE A 33 28.61 11.89 -0.72
C ILE A 33 29.98 12.45 -0.29
N LEU A 34 31.08 11.95 -0.87
CA LEU A 34 32.45 12.28 -0.47
C LEU A 34 32.87 13.74 -0.65
N PRO A 35 32.27 14.56 -1.55
CA PRO A 35 32.54 16.00 -1.58
C PRO A 35 32.07 16.73 -0.31
N PHE A 36 31.08 16.19 0.40
CA PHE A 36 30.43 16.86 1.52
C PHE A 36 30.74 16.21 2.87
N LEU A 37 31.20 14.95 2.90
CA LEU A 37 31.41 14.19 4.13
C LEU A 37 32.87 13.74 4.30
N GLU A 38 33.35 13.83 5.54
CA GLU A 38 34.52 13.08 6.02
C GLU A 38 33.99 11.83 6.72
N LEU A 39 34.05 10.70 6.02
CA LEU A 39 33.37 9.46 6.38
C LEU A 39 34.34 8.28 6.35
N ASP A 40 34.48 7.57 7.47
CA ASP A 40 35.18 6.29 7.53
C ASP A 40 34.27 5.19 6.94
N ILE A 41 34.73 4.58 5.85
CA ILE A 41 33.99 3.55 5.13
C ILE A 41 34.70 2.22 5.27
N LYS A 42 34.02 1.23 5.84
CA LYS A 42 34.43 -0.18 5.79
C LYS A 42 33.89 -0.78 4.50
N TYR A 43 34.74 -0.79 3.47
CA TYR A 43 34.37 -1.20 2.12
C TYR A 43 34.49 -2.72 1.93
N PHE A 44 33.45 -3.31 1.35
CA PHE A 44 33.39 -4.71 0.94
C PHE A 44 32.88 -4.80 -0.50
N ASP A 45 33.64 -5.44 -1.38
CA ASP A 45 33.23 -5.63 -2.77
C ASP A 45 32.36 -6.88 -2.90
N LEU A 46 31.02 -6.73 -2.95
CA LEU A 46 30.12 -7.85 -3.20
C LEU A 46 29.84 -8.08 -4.70
N GLY A 47 30.64 -7.49 -5.58
CA GLY A 47 30.62 -7.80 -7.00
C GLY A 47 30.84 -9.30 -7.23
N LEU A 48 30.09 -9.88 -8.16
CA LEU A 48 30.11 -11.31 -8.46
C LEU A 48 31.52 -11.89 -8.69
N PRO A 49 32.44 -11.21 -9.41
CA PRO A 49 33.82 -11.69 -9.54
C PRO A 49 34.57 -11.79 -8.21
N HIS A 50 34.36 -10.85 -7.29
CA HIS A 50 35.04 -10.87 -5.98
C HIS A 50 34.42 -11.88 -5.02
N ARG A 51 33.10 -12.07 -5.08
CA ARG A 51 32.43 -13.17 -4.37
C ARG A 51 32.94 -14.54 -4.84
N GLU A 52 33.07 -14.77 -6.14
CA GLU A 52 33.70 -15.99 -6.66
C GLU A 52 35.15 -16.16 -6.17
N ALA A 53 35.95 -15.09 -6.23
CA ALA A 53 37.35 -15.12 -5.80
C ALA A 53 37.53 -15.44 -4.30
N THR A 54 36.56 -15.04 -3.47
CA THR A 54 36.58 -15.25 -2.01
C THR A 54 35.77 -16.46 -1.56
N SER A 55 35.22 -17.26 -2.49
CA SER A 55 34.26 -18.32 -2.20
C SER A 55 33.08 -17.83 -1.34
N ASP A 56 32.57 -16.65 -1.66
CA ASP A 56 31.47 -15.92 -1.03
C ASP A 56 31.73 -15.49 0.44
N LYS A 57 32.97 -15.60 0.93
CA LYS A 57 33.32 -15.15 2.29
C LYS A 57 33.11 -13.65 2.51
N VAL A 58 33.39 -12.83 1.50
CA VAL A 58 33.20 -11.36 1.58
C VAL A 58 31.75 -10.98 1.94
N THR A 59 30.77 -11.77 1.49
CA THR A 59 29.35 -11.58 1.82
C THR A 59 29.11 -11.77 3.33
N ILE A 60 29.69 -12.82 3.91
CA ILE A 60 29.59 -13.11 5.35
C ILE A 60 30.32 -12.03 6.16
N GLU A 61 31.55 -11.72 5.80
CA GLU A 61 32.39 -10.73 6.49
C GLU A 61 31.74 -9.34 6.51
N SER A 62 31.09 -8.96 5.40
CA SER A 62 30.34 -7.69 5.33
C SER A 62 29.14 -7.66 6.28
N ALA A 63 28.43 -8.78 6.46
CA ALA A 63 27.31 -8.89 7.40
C ALA A 63 27.80 -8.84 8.86
N GLU A 64 28.91 -9.50 9.17
CA GLU A 64 29.54 -9.44 10.50
C GLU A 64 30.05 -8.03 10.82
N ALA A 65 30.66 -7.35 9.83
CA ALA A 65 31.02 -5.95 9.96
C ALA A 65 29.80 -5.05 10.19
N THR A 66 28.66 -5.39 9.58
CA THR A 66 27.40 -4.66 9.78
C THR A 66 26.90 -4.82 11.22
N LEU A 67 26.95 -6.02 11.80
CA LEU A 67 26.63 -6.22 13.22
C LEU A 67 27.57 -5.41 14.14
N LYS A 68 28.84 -5.27 13.76
CA LYS A 68 29.83 -4.50 14.53
C LYS A 68 29.59 -2.98 14.44
N TYR A 69 29.37 -2.46 13.24
CA TYR A 69 29.30 -1.02 12.97
C TYR A 69 27.87 -0.46 12.89
N ASN A 70 26.86 -1.33 12.92
CA ASN A 70 25.42 -1.06 13.01
C ASN A 70 24.78 -0.42 11.76
N VAL A 71 25.56 -0.02 10.76
CA VAL A 71 25.04 0.63 9.55
C VAL A 71 25.72 0.05 8.32
N ALA A 72 24.92 -0.56 7.44
CA ALA A 72 25.36 -0.93 6.10
C ALA A 72 24.56 -0.19 5.02
N ILE A 73 25.25 0.12 3.94
CA ILE A 73 24.68 0.72 2.74
C ILE A 73 25.12 -0.14 1.56
N LYS A 74 24.14 -0.74 0.88
CA LYS A 74 24.40 -1.82 -0.06
C LYS A 74 23.92 -1.49 -1.47
N CYS A 75 24.80 -1.73 -2.43
CA CYS A 75 24.50 -1.73 -3.86
C CYS A 75 23.84 -3.06 -4.27
N ALA A 76 23.03 -3.04 -5.33
CA ALA A 76 22.43 -4.26 -5.88
C ALA A 76 23.51 -5.21 -6.42
N THR A 77 23.30 -6.51 -6.20
CA THR A 77 24.25 -7.60 -6.51
C THR A 77 23.59 -8.67 -7.36
N ILE A 78 24.33 -9.30 -8.27
CA ILE A 78 23.83 -10.42 -9.07
C ILE A 78 23.61 -11.64 -8.15
N THR A 79 22.44 -12.26 -8.21
CA THR A 79 22.28 -13.65 -7.73
C THR A 79 22.42 -14.57 -8.96
N PRO A 80 23.46 -15.42 -9.05
CA PRO A 80 23.74 -16.15 -10.28
C PRO A 80 22.73 -17.28 -10.52
N ASP A 81 22.26 -17.38 -11.76
CA ASP A 81 21.54 -18.53 -12.33
C ASP A 81 22.46 -19.32 -13.28
N GLU A 82 21.95 -20.33 -13.99
CA GLU A 82 22.74 -21.14 -14.93
C GLU A 82 23.37 -20.30 -16.05
N ALA A 83 22.71 -19.23 -16.48
CA ALA A 83 23.24 -18.33 -17.50
C ALA A 83 24.41 -17.49 -16.94
N ARG A 84 24.29 -17.00 -15.70
CA ARG A 84 25.36 -16.26 -15.02
C ARG A 84 26.55 -17.13 -14.68
N VAL A 85 26.34 -18.40 -14.31
CA VAL A 85 27.44 -19.37 -14.12
C VAL A 85 28.28 -19.47 -15.38
N LYS A 86 27.65 -19.55 -16.56
CA LYS A 86 28.35 -19.57 -17.86
C LYS A 86 28.98 -18.23 -18.20
N GLU A 87 28.28 -17.12 -17.99
CA GLU A 87 28.78 -15.77 -18.32
C GLU A 87 30.04 -15.42 -17.54
N PHE A 88 30.09 -15.76 -16.25
CA PHE A 88 31.19 -15.40 -15.35
C PHE A 88 32.16 -16.55 -15.07
N ASN A 89 31.97 -17.71 -15.70
CA ASN A 89 32.75 -18.94 -15.47
C ASN A 89 32.85 -19.31 -13.98
N LEU A 90 31.71 -19.32 -13.28
CA LEU A 90 31.66 -19.57 -11.83
C LEU A 90 31.88 -21.05 -11.50
N LYS A 91 32.57 -21.33 -10.39
CA LYS A 91 32.72 -22.71 -9.87
C LYS A 91 31.42 -23.25 -9.30
N HIS A 92 30.64 -22.39 -8.68
CA HIS A 92 29.39 -22.73 -8.02
C HIS A 92 28.31 -21.68 -8.33
N MET A 93 27.06 -22.10 -8.32
CA MET A 93 25.93 -21.18 -8.29
C MET A 93 25.78 -20.64 -6.86
N TRP A 94 26.47 -19.53 -6.58
CA TRP A 94 26.46 -18.92 -5.25
C TRP A 94 25.06 -18.47 -4.82
N LYS A 95 24.79 -18.53 -3.51
CA LYS A 95 23.52 -18.06 -2.93
C LYS A 95 23.38 -16.55 -3.10
N SER A 96 22.16 -16.06 -2.94
CA SER A 96 21.88 -14.62 -2.95
C SER A 96 22.60 -13.91 -1.80
N PRO A 97 23.38 -12.83 -2.06
CA PRO A 97 23.99 -12.04 -1.00
C PRO A 97 22.96 -11.48 -0.02
N ASN A 98 21.81 -11.02 -0.53
CA ASN A 98 20.71 -10.51 0.30
C ASN A 98 20.21 -11.60 1.25
N GLY A 99 20.01 -12.82 0.77
CA GLY A 99 19.60 -13.95 1.61
C GLY A 99 20.62 -14.25 2.72
N THR A 100 21.91 -14.30 2.38
CA THR A 100 23.00 -14.54 3.34
C THR A 100 23.07 -13.45 4.41
N ILE A 101 23.08 -12.17 4.00
CA ILE A 101 23.14 -11.03 4.92
C ILE A 101 21.90 -11.00 5.82
N ARG A 102 20.69 -11.14 5.26
CA ARG A 102 19.43 -11.16 6.03
C ARG A 102 19.40 -12.28 7.06
N ASN A 103 19.93 -13.46 6.73
CA ASN A 103 20.04 -14.57 7.69
C ASN A 103 20.99 -14.27 8.85
N ILE A 104 22.10 -13.59 8.59
CA ILE A 104 23.08 -13.22 9.63
C ILE A 104 22.55 -12.08 10.50
N LEU A 105 21.91 -11.08 9.89
CA LEU A 105 21.36 -9.91 10.59
C LEU A 105 20.03 -10.22 11.30
N ASN A 106 19.29 -11.23 10.84
CA ASN A 106 17.96 -11.63 11.34
C ASN A 106 16.98 -10.43 11.42
N GLY A 107 17.01 -9.56 10.41
CA GLY A 107 16.22 -8.33 10.39
C GLY A 107 14.97 -8.37 9.49
N THR A 108 14.08 -7.41 9.71
CA THR A 108 12.86 -7.19 8.92
C THR A 108 13.11 -6.15 7.84
N VAL A 109 12.70 -6.41 6.59
CA VAL A 109 12.91 -5.47 5.49
C VAL A 109 11.70 -4.56 5.35
N PHE A 110 11.90 -3.26 5.54
CA PHE A 110 10.88 -2.23 5.34
C PHE A 110 11.06 -1.56 3.98
N ARG A 111 10.02 -1.59 3.15
CA ARG A 111 9.96 -0.95 1.84
C ARG A 111 8.93 0.16 1.84
N GLU A 112 9.34 1.34 1.41
CA GLU A 112 8.47 2.53 1.36
C GLU A 112 8.69 3.34 0.08
N PRO A 113 7.60 3.73 -0.63
CA PRO A 113 7.69 4.50 -1.86
C PRO A 113 8.13 5.95 -1.61
N ILE A 114 8.88 6.49 -2.56
CA ILE A 114 9.32 7.88 -2.61
C ILE A 114 8.30 8.66 -3.46
N ILE A 115 7.57 9.57 -2.82
CA ILE A 115 6.49 10.31 -3.48
C ILE A 115 7.03 11.60 -4.10
N CYS A 116 6.87 11.74 -5.43
CA CYS A 116 7.05 13.00 -6.16
C CYS A 116 5.67 13.49 -6.63
N LYS A 117 5.32 14.76 -6.38
CA LYS A 117 3.95 15.27 -6.62
C LYS A 117 3.53 15.22 -8.09
N ASN A 118 4.47 15.44 -9.00
CA ASN A 118 4.24 15.48 -10.45
C ASN A 118 4.33 14.09 -11.13
N VAL A 119 4.67 13.03 -10.39
CA VAL A 119 4.64 11.66 -10.90
C VAL A 119 3.28 11.04 -10.57
N PRO A 120 2.46 10.70 -11.59
CA PRO A 120 1.16 10.09 -11.36
C PRO A 120 1.30 8.68 -10.79
N ARG A 121 0.38 8.34 -9.90
CA ARG A 121 0.25 6.99 -9.32
C ARG A 121 -0.78 6.20 -10.13
N LEU A 122 -0.57 4.88 -10.24
CA LEU A 122 -1.54 4.00 -10.92
C LEU A 122 -2.84 3.85 -10.13
N VAL A 123 -2.74 3.94 -8.81
CA VAL A 123 -3.90 4.01 -7.90
C VAL A 123 -4.00 5.44 -7.37
N PRO A 124 -4.90 6.29 -7.91
CA PRO A 124 -4.92 7.72 -7.59
C PRO A 124 -5.23 8.02 -6.12
N GLY A 125 -5.96 7.13 -5.43
CA GLY A 125 -6.33 7.28 -4.03
C GLY A 125 -5.16 7.22 -3.06
N TRP A 126 -4.00 6.67 -3.46
CA TRP A 126 -2.80 6.59 -2.61
C TRP A 126 -2.14 7.95 -2.47
N THR A 127 -2.60 8.75 -1.52
CA THR A 127 -2.06 10.09 -1.24
C THR A 127 -0.93 10.05 -0.21
N LYS A 128 -0.86 8.99 0.60
CA LYS A 128 0.18 8.71 1.59
C LYS A 128 0.95 7.43 1.24
N PRO A 129 2.20 7.25 1.70
CA PRO A 129 2.97 6.03 1.44
C PRO A 129 2.34 4.82 2.13
N ILE A 130 2.57 3.62 1.60
CA ILE A 130 2.33 2.35 2.30
C ILE A 130 3.70 1.74 2.57
N CYS A 131 4.01 1.46 3.84
CA CYS A 131 5.28 0.86 4.22
C CYS A 131 5.11 -0.65 4.45
N ILE A 132 5.72 -1.48 3.61
CA ILE A 132 5.69 -2.94 3.76
C ILE A 132 6.82 -3.37 4.68
N GLY A 133 6.50 -4.03 5.79
CA GLY A 133 7.47 -4.77 6.59
C GLY A 133 7.45 -6.24 6.19
N ARG A 134 8.46 -6.71 5.46
CA ARG A 134 8.59 -8.11 5.04
C ARG A 134 9.35 -8.93 6.08
N HIS A 135 8.74 -10.02 6.54
CA HIS A 135 9.39 -11.04 7.35
C HIS A 135 10.40 -11.84 6.52
N ALA A 136 11.62 -11.34 6.38
CA ALA A 136 12.63 -11.89 5.47
C ALA A 136 13.32 -13.16 6.01
N PHE A 137 12.56 -14.10 6.58
CA PHE A 137 13.04 -15.36 7.14
C PHE A 137 12.03 -16.51 6.92
N GLY A 138 12.54 -17.73 6.75
CA GLY A 138 11.71 -18.94 6.68
C GLY A 138 10.79 -19.01 5.46
N ASP A 139 9.68 -19.73 5.62
CA ASP A 139 8.63 -19.94 4.61
C ASP A 139 9.21 -20.52 3.29
N GLN A 140 8.64 -20.17 2.14
CA GLN A 140 9.08 -20.67 0.82
C GLN A 140 10.57 -20.41 0.55
N TYR A 141 11.16 -19.38 1.14
CA TYR A 141 12.55 -18.96 0.90
C TYR A 141 13.58 -19.84 1.64
N ARG A 142 13.12 -20.73 2.52
CA ARG A 142 13.93 -21.76 3.18
C ARG A 142 13.23 -23.13 3.15
N ALA A 143 12.41 -23.34 2.13
CA ALA A 143 11.74 -24.61 1.90
C ALA A 143 12.71 -25.65 1.33
N THR A 144 12.36 -26.92 1.54
CA THR A 144 12.93 -28.04 0.78
C THR A 144 11.84 -28.57 -0.12
N ASP A 145 12.10 -28.61 -1.42
CA ASP A 145 11.17 -29.07 -2.46
C ASP A 145 11.74 -30.24 -3.28
N LEU A 146 10.84 -31.03 -3.86
CA LEU A 146 11.20 -32.13 -4.74
C LEU A 146 10.12 -32.43 -5.78
N VAL A 147 10.55 -32.97 -6.91
CA VAL A 147 9.68 -33.60 -7.91
C VAL A 147 9.53 -35.08 -7.56
N ILE A 148 8.29 -35.53 -7.39
CA ILE A 148 7.95 -36.93 -7.09
C ILE A 148 7.69 -37.66 -8.39
N GLN A 149 8.29 -38.84 -8.54
CA GLN A 149 8.13 -39.71 -9.71
C GLN A 149 7.35 -40.96 -9.32
N GLY A 150 6.23 -41.20 -10.00
CA GLY A 150 5.35 -42.35 -9.75
C GLY A 150 4.49 -42.26 -8.48
N ALA A 151 3.85 -43.38 -8.14
CA ALA A 151 2.97 -43.50 -6.98
C ALA A 151 3.76 -43.68 -5.68
N GLY A 152 3.28 -43.11 -4.58
CA GLY A 152 3.93 -43.20 -3.27
C GLY A 152 3.28 -42.32 -2.20
N LYS A 153 3.58 -42.58 -0.93
CA LYS A 153 3.08 -41.79 0.20
C LYS A 153 4.09 -40.72 0.63
N LEU A 154 3.63 -39.48 0.72
CA LEU A 154 4.35 -38.38 1.33
C LEU A 154 3.93 -38.19 2.78
N LYS A 155 4.91 -38.17 3.68
CA LYS A 155 4.71 -37.97 5.12
C LYS A 155 5.61 -36.83 5.62
N MET A 156 5.15 -36.17 6.68
CA MET A 156 5.93 -35.21 7.47
C MET A 156 6.25 -35.85 8.82
N VAL A 157 7.53 -35.89 9.18
CA VAL A 157 8.00 -36.49 10.44
C VAL A 157 8.73 -35.43 11.26
N PHE A 158 8.31 -35.24 12.50
CA PHE A 158 9.02 -34.42 13.49
C PHE A 158 9.56 -35.33 14.59
N VAL A 159 10.87 -35.29 14.81
CA VAL A 159 11.57 -36.08 15.83
C VAL A 159 12.04 -35.13 16.93
N PRO A 160 11.41 -35.15 18.12
CA PRO A 160 11.84 -34.33 19.24
C PRO A 160 13.26 -34.73 19.71
N ASN A 161 14.04 -33.76 20.20
CA ASN A 161 15.37 -34.03 20.78
C ASN A 161 15.30 -34.69 22.17
N ARG A 162 14.13 -34.65 22.82
CA ARG A 162 13.86 -35.35 24.08
C ARG A 162 13.19 -36.69 23.76
N ALA A 163 13.13 -37.60 24.73
CA ALA A 163 12.56 -38.96 24.58
C ALA A 163 11.04 -38.99 24.34
N ASP A 164 10.49 -37.97 23.69
CA ASP A 164 9.10 -37.87 23.28
C ASP A 164 8.89 -38.64 21.97
N GLU A 165 7.67 -39.14 21.76
CA GLU A 165 7.33 -39.86 20.54
C GLU A 165 7.43 -38.96 19.29
N SER A 166 7.97 -39.52 18.21
CA SER A 166 8.01 -38.84 16.91
C SER A 166 6.60 -38.59 16.39
N ILE A 167 6.35 -37.40 15.87
CA ILE A 167 5.08 -37.05 15.24
C ILE A 167 5.19 -37.39 13.75
N GLU A 168 4.31 -38.26 13.26
CA GLU A 168 4.21 -38.60 11.83
C GLU A 168 2.83 -38.22 11.29
N LEU A 169 2.82 -37.43 10.22
CA LEU A 169 1.59 -36.96 9.56
C LEU A 169 1.63 -37.34 8.07
N GLU A 170 0.61 -38.06 7.61
CA GLU A 170 0.43 -38.28 6.17
C GLU A 170 0.01 -36.96 5.51
N VAL A 171 0.77 -36.53 4.50
CA VAL A 171 0.52 -35.29 3.74
C VAL A 171 -0.36 -35.60 2.53
N PHE A 172 0.06 -36.57 1.72
CA PHE A 172 -0.67 -36.98 0.53
C PHE A 172 -0.22 -38.37 0.04
N ASN A 173 -1.10 -39.08 -0.65
CA ASN A 173 -0.79 -40.34 -1.33
C ASN A 173 -0.87 -40.14 -2.86
N PHE A 174 0.29 -40.12 -3.52
CA PHE A 174 0.39 -40.02 -4.97
C PHE A 174 0.00 -41.36 -5.61
N THR A 175 -0.96 -41.33 -6.53
CA THR A 175 -1.46 -42.53 -7.24
C THR A 175 -1.13 -42.53 -8.73
N GLY A 176 -0.68 -41.39 -9.28
CA GLY A 176 -0.43 -41.19 -10.70
C GLY A 176 1.05 -41.24 -11.09
N SER A 177 1.39 -40.58 -12.20
CA SER A 177 2.76 -40.52 -12.74
C SER A 177 3.75 -39.73 -11.88
N GLY A 178 3.29 -38.99 -10.87
CA GLY A 178 4.13 -38.20 -9.99
C GLY A 178 3.46 -36.93 -9.49
N GLY A 179 4.27 -35.95 -9.07
CA GLY A 179 3.82 -34.64 -8.63
C GLY A 179 4.96 -33.80 -8.08
N VAL A 180 4.64 -32.80 -7.27
CA VAL A 180 5.63 -31.98 -6.57
C VAL A 180 5.25 -31.88 -5.10
N ALA A 181 6.25 -31.73 -4.25
CA ALA A 181 6.07 -31.53 -2.82
C ALA A 181 7.08 -30.51 -2.29
N LEU A 182 6.69 -29.82 -1.23
CA LEU A 182 7.58 -28.94 -0.49
C LEU A 182 7.29 -29.03 1.01
N SER A 183 8.29 -28.72 1.81
CA SER A 183 8.16 -28.49 3.25
C SER A 183 8.83 -27.16 3.60
N MET A 184 8.20 -26.38 4.47
CA MET A 184 8.70 -25.09 4.94
C MET A 184 8.51 -24.95 6.44
N TYR A 185 9.23 -24.00 7.04
CA TYR A 185 9.18 -23.74 8.47
C TYR A 185 9.40 -22.26 8.78
N ASN A 186 9.03 -21.91 10.01
CA ASN A 186 9.41 -20.66 10.65
C ASN A 186 9.70 -20.93 12.13
N THR A 187 10.18 -19.91 12.85
CA THR A 187 10.57 -20.01 14.26
C THR A 187 9.91 -18.89 15.06
N ASP A 188 9.45 -19.18 16.27
CA ASP A 188 8.80 -18.20 17.15
C ASP A 188 9.71 -16.99 17.42
N GLU A 189 11.02 -17.21 17.56
CA GLU A 189 12.02 -16.16 17.79
C GLU A 189 12.05 -15.15 16.64
N SER A 190 12.07 -15.65 15.40
CA SER A 190 12.06 -14.80 14.21
C SER A 190 10.73 -14.06 14.03
N ILE A 191 9.59 -14.71 14.31
CA ILE A 191 8.27 -14.07 14.25
C ILE A 191 8.13 -12.97 15.30
N ARG A 192 8.65 -13.19 16.52
CA ARG A 192 8.64 -12.19 17.59
C ARG A 192 9.52 -10.99 17.25
N ALA A 193 10.73 -11.22 16.76
CA ALA A 193 11.61 -10.17 16.26
C ALA A 193 10.95 -9.34 15.13
N PHE A 194 10.23 -10.01 14.24
CA PHE A 194 9.46 -9.36 13.18
C PHE A 194 8.32 -8.49 13.73
N ALA A 195 7.59 -8.97 14.73
CA ALA A 195 6.54 -8.21 15.40
C ALA A 195 7.10 -6.95 16.07
N GLU A 196 8.18 -7.09 16.84
CA GLU A 196 8.84 -5.97 17.52
C GLU A 196 9.36 -4.91 16.54
N ALA A 197 10.04 -5.33 15.47
CA ALA A 197 10.52 -4.43 14.43
C ALA A 197 9.36 -3.67 13.74
N SER A 198 8.25 -4.36 13.46
CA SER A 198 7.06 -3.77 12.83
C SER A 198 6.38 -2.75 13.75
N MET A 199 6.23 -3.08 15.04
CA MET A 199 5.64 -2.20 16.04
C MET A 199 6.49 -0.95 16.28
N ASN A 200 7.80 -1.12 16.40
CA ASN A 200 8.75 -0.02 16.53
C ASN A 200 8.69 0.92 15.32
N THR A 201 8.67 0.36 14.10
CA THR A 201 8.60 1.14 12.86
C THR A 201 7.28 1.93 12.77
N ALA A 202 6.16 1.30 13.09
CA ALA A 202 4.85 1.95 13.14
C ALA A 202 4.81 3.10 14.16
N LEU A 203 5.35 2.88 15.37
CA LEU A 203 5.45 3.91 16.40
C LEU A 203 6.35 5.07 15.96
N GLN A 204 7.52 4.81 15.38
CA GLN A 204 8.41 5.86 14.88
C GLN A 204 7.76 6.72 13.79
N LYS A 205 6.93 6.09 12.94
CA LYS A 205 6.18 6.78 11.89
C LYS A 205 4.88 7.42 12.38
N GLN A 206 4.44 7.11 13.59
CA GLN A 206 3.12 7.48 14.12
C GLN A 206 1.99 7.00 13.18
N TRP A 207 2.11 5.77 12.68
CA TRP A 207 1.16 5.15 11.75
C TRP A 207 0.55 3.88 12.34
N PRO A 208 -0.70 3.51 11.98
CA PRO A 208 -1.27 2.22 12.37
C PRO A 208 -0.52 1.06 11.69
N LEU A 209 -0.59 -0.11 12.30
CA LEU A 209 0.06 -1.35 11.87
C LEU A 209 -0.95 -2.43 11.51
N TYR A 210 -0.77 -3.06 10.36
CA TYR A 210 -1.57 -4.19 9.91
C TYR A 210 -0.70 -5.43 9.70
N LEU A 211 -1.06 -6.57 10.30
CA LEU A 211 -0.50 -7.88 9.93
C LEU A 211 -1.47 -8.60 8.99
N SER A 212 -0.97 -9.12 7.87
CA SER A 212 -1.76 -9.97 6.98
C SER A 212 -1.34 -11.43 7.01
N THR A 213 -2.29 -12.36 7.17
CA THR A 213 -2.03 -13.81 7.04
C THR A 213 -3.20 -14.53 6.34
N LYS A 214 -3.07 -15.84 6.13
CA LYS A 214 -4.17 -16.73 5.70
C LYS A 214 -4.49 -17.78 6.78
N ASN A 215 -4.62 -17.35 8.03
CA ASN A 215 -4.89 -18.23 9.19
C ASN A 215 -6.22 -19.00 9.12
N THR A 216 -7.17 -18.60 8.27
CA THR A 216 -8.39 -19.41 8.02
C THR A 216 -8.08 -20.75 7.35
N ILE A 217 -7.02 -20.80 6.54
CA ILE A 217 -6.52 -21.99 5.83
C ILE A 217 -5.36 -22.62 6.61
N LEU A 218 -4.30 -21.85 6.86
CA LEU A 218 -3.12 -22.31 7.62
C LEU A 218 -3.31 -22.09 9.11
N LYS A 219 -4.30 -22.77 9.70
CA LYS A 219 -4.76 -22.52 11.09
C LYS A 219 -3.66 -22.57 12.15
N LYS A 220 -2.71 -23.50 12.02
CA LYS A 220 -1.58 -23.62 12.94
C LYS A 220 -0.42 -22.69 12.56
N TYR A 221 0.00 -22.72 11.30
CA TYR A 221 1.18 -21.98 10.83
C TYR A 221 0.96 -20.46 10.86
N ASP A 222 -0.09 -19.97 10.19
CA ASP A 222 -0.41 -18.54 10.13
C ASP A 222 -1.14 -18.07 11.40
N GLY A 223 -1.79 -18.98 12.13
CA GLY A 223 -2.29 -18.71 13.47
C GLY A 223 -1.16 -18.31 14.42
N ARG A 224 0.00 -18.98 14.34
CA ARG A 224 1.15 -18.67 15.19
C ARG A 224 1.67 -17.24 15.00
N PHE A 225 1.68 -16.74 13.76
CA PHE A 225 2.02 -15.34 13.48
C PHE A 225 1.05 -14.36 14.16
N MET A 226 -0.25 -14.60 13.99
CA MET A 226 -1.31 -13.77 14.59
C MET A 226 -1.19 -13.77 16.12
N ASP A 227 -1.03 -14.94 16.73
CA ASP A 227 -0.92 -15.10 18.18
C ASP A 227 0.30 -14.38 18.74
N ILE A 228 1.48 -14.54 18.12
CA ILE A 228 2.72 -13.89 18.59
C ILE A 228 2.62 -12.37 18.45
N PHE A 229 2.10 -11.84 17.33
CA PHE A 229 1.92 -10.40 17.18
C PHE A 229 0.95 -9.84 18.22
N GLN A 230 -0.14 -10.54 18.51
CA GLN A 230 -1.10 -10.12 19.54
C GLN A 230 -0.45 -10.15 20.93
N GLU A 231 0.31 -11.18 21.24
CA GLU A 231 1.03 -11.32 22.52
C GLU A 231 2.04 -10.17 22.72
N VAL A 232 2.85 -9.88 21.70
CA VAL A 232 3.82 -8.77 21.72
C VAL A 232 3.10 -7.43 21.88
N TYR A 233 2.01 -7.22 21.13
CA TYR A 233 1.24 -5.99 21.20
C TYR A 233 0.70 -5.72 22.60
N GLU A 234 -0.04 -6.68 23.17
CA GLU A 234 -0.67 -6.54 24.49
C GLU A 234 0.36 -6.39 25.61
N ARG A 235 1.49 -7.09 25.54
CA ARG A 235 2.49 -7.06 26.60
C ARG A 235 3.29 -5.75 26.65
N GLU A 236 3.69 -5.20 25.49
CA GLU A 236 4.77 -4.19 25.45
C GLU A 236 4.45 -2.92 24.65
N TRP A 237 3.46 -2.96 23.76
CA TRP A 237 3.28 -1.91 22.75
C TRP A 237 1.93 -1.20 22.81
N LYS A 238 0.89 -1.84 23.33
CA LYS A 238 -0.48 -1.30 23.37
C LYS A 238 -0.55 0.09 24.01
N SER A 239 0.04 0.28 25.18
CA SER A 239 0.05 1.58 25.87
C SER A 239 0.79 2.67 25.07
N LYS A 240 1.88 2.32 24.37
CA LYS A 240 2.63 3.25 23.51
C LYS A 240 1.83 3.64 22.27
N PHE A 241 1.11 2.67 21.68
CA PHE A 241 0.27 2.87 20.50
C PHE A 241 -0.95 3.73 20.84
N GLU A 242 -1.64 3.44 21.94
CA GLU A 242 -2.75 4.24 22.46
C GLU A 242 -2.32 5.67 22.77
N ALA A 243 -1.16 5.87 23.40
CA ALA A 243 -0.61 7.20 23.66
C ALA A 243 -0.26 7.98 22.38
N ALA A 244 0.10 7.29 21.30
CA ALA A 244 0.38 7.86 19.99
C ALA A 244 -0.88 8.00 19.10
N GLY A 245 -2.05 7.52 19.55
CA GLY A 245 -3.29 7.55 18.77
C GLY A 245 -3.31 6.62 17.56
N ILE A 246 -2.51 5.55 17.59
CA ILE A 246 -2.41 4.53 16.53
C ILE A 246 -2.82 3.15 17.07
N TRP A 247 -3.04 2.18 16.19
CA TRP A 247 -3.49 0.84 16.56
C TRP A 247 -2.77 -0.26 15.77
N TYR A 248 -2.86 -1.48 16.28
CA TYR A 248 -2.50 -2.70 15.58
C TYR A 248 -3.74 -3.52 15.24
N GLU A 249 -3.80 -4.09 14.04
CA GLU A 249 -4.89 -4.96 13.59
C GLU A 249 -4.37 -6.13 12.75
N HIS A 250 -4.90 -7.33 12.98
CA HIS A 250 -4.72 -8.47 12.08
C HIS A 250 -5.82 -8.48 11.01
N ARG A 251 -5.45 -8.78 9.76
CA ARG A 251 -6.37 -8.99 8.64
C ARG A 251 -6.03 -10.24 7.87
N LEU A 252 -7.04 -10.80 7.20
CA LEU A 252 -6.79 -11.79 6.17
C LEU A 252 -6.14 -11.12 4.96
N ILE A 253 -5.18 -11.80 4.32
CA ILE A 253 -4.42 -11.24 3.19
C ILE A 253 -5.30 -10.76 2.03
N ASP A 254 -6.41 -11.46 1.76
CA ASP A 254 -7.41 -11.08 0.74
C ASP A 254 -8.19 -9.81 1.11
N ASP A 255 -8.51 -9.60 2.39
CA ASP A 255 -9.07 -8.32 2.83
C ASP A 255 -8.02 -7.22 2.81
N MET A 256 -6.79 -7.51 3.24
CA MET A 256 -5.72 -6.52 3.33
C MET A 256 -5.32 -5.96 1.95
N VAL A 257 -5.22 -6.80 0.91
CA VAL A 257 -4.95 -6.30 -0.45
C VAL A 257 -6.10 -5.43 -0.98
N ALA A 258 -7.35 -5.77 -0.64
CA ALA A 258 -8.52 -4.99 -1.03
C ALA A 258 -8.58 -3.66 -0.27
N TYR A 259 -8.22 -3.66 1.02
CA TYR A 259 -8.05 -2.46 1.82
C TYR A 259 -6.94 -1.59 1.24
N ALA A 260 -5.80 -2.17 0.88
CA ALA A 260 -4.69 -1.42 0.32
C ALA A 260 -5.09 -0.63 -0.93
N LEU A 261 -5.81 -1.26 -1.87
CA LEU A 261 -6.32 -0.59 -3.07
C LEU A 261 -7.32 0.54 -2.80
N LYS A 262 -8.11 0.46 -1.72
CA LYS A 262 -9.16 1.44 -1.39
C LYS A 262 -8.70 2.53 -0.41
N SER A 263 -7.64 2.25 0.35
CA SER A 263 -7.09 3.14 1.36
C SER A 263 -6.40 4.35 0.73
N GLU A 264 -6.19 5.40 1.53
CA GLU A 264 -5.35 6.53 1.12
C GLU A 264 -3.84 6.29 1.36
N GLY A 265 -3.46 5.13 1.91
CA GLY A 265 -2.13 4.85 2.46
C GLY A 265 -1.96 5.34 3.90
N GLY A 266 -0.72 5.50 4.35
CA GLY A 266 -0.37 6.04 5.67
C GLY A 266 -0.36 5.00 6.80
N TYR A 267 0.06 3.78 6.50
CA TYR A 267 0.17 2.68 7.48
C TYR A 267 1.37 1.80 7.20
N VAL A 268 1.78 1.05 8.23
CA VAL A 268 2.74 -0.05 8.09
C VAL A 268 1.96 -1.34 7.88
N TRP A 269 2.36 -2.12 6.89
CA TRP A 269 1.79 -3.41 6.58
C TRP A 269 2.86 -4.49 6.75
N ALA A 270 2.77 -5.21 7.86
CA ALA A 270 3.57 -6.39 8.15
C ALA A 270 3.08 -7.56 7.30
N CYS A 271 3.94 -8.01 6.38
CA CYS A 271 3.71 -9.13 5.49
C CYS A 271 4.63 -10.30 5.85
N LYS A 272 4.10 -11.53 5.74
CA LYS A 272 4.93 -12.74 5.69
C LYS A 272 5.91 -12.67 4.52
N ASN A 273 6.90 -13.56 4.50
CA ASN A 273 8.03 -13.48 3.59
C ASN A 273 7.60 -13.36 2.12
N TYR A 274 6.73 -14.27 1.67
CA TYR A 274 6.23 -14.30 0.28
C TYR A 274 5.31 -13.13 -0.04
N ASP A 275 4.37 -12.81 0.85
CA ASP A 275 3.45 -11.69 0.66
C ASP A 275 4.21 -10.37 0.54
N GLY A 276 5.23 -10.15 1.39
CA GLY A 276 6.03 -8.95 1.37
C GLY A 276 6.86 -8.80 0.10
N ASP A 277 7.31 -9.90 -0.49
CA ASP A 277 8.00 -9.90 -1.78
C ASP A 277 7.05 -9.42 -2.89
N VAL A 278 5.92 -10.09 -3.06
CA VAL A 278 4.94 -9.79 -4.11
C VAL A 278 4.32 -8.40 -3.95
N GLN A 279 3.87 -8.06 -2.74
CA GLN A 279 3.13 -6.82 -2.51
C GLN A 279 4.04 -5.59 -2.55
N SER A 280 5.32 -5.71 -2.17
CA SER A 280 6.23 -4.57 -2.25
C SER A 280 6.55 -4.16 -3.69
N ASP A 281 6.69 -5.11 -4.60
CA ASP A 281 6.88 -4.83 -6.03
C ASP A 281 5.61 -4.25 -6.67
N PHE A 282 4.43 -4.79 -6.30
CA PHE A 282 3.14 -4.24 -6.71
C PHE A 282 2.97 -2.78 -6.26
N LEU A 283 3.29 -2.48 -5.00
CA LEU A 283 3.25 -1.12 -4.47
C LEU A 283 4.27 -0.22 -5.16
N ALA A 284 5.51 -0.66 -5.36
CA ALA A 284 6.51 0.14 -6.05
C ALA A 284 6.06 0.57 -7.44
N GLN A 285 5.46 -0.36 -8.21
CA GLN A 285 4.93 -0.04 -9.53
C GLN A 285 3.69 0.87 -9.45
N GLY A 286 2.82 0.66 -8.45
CA GLY A 286 1.62 1.48 -8.27
C GLY A 286 1.92 2.92 -7.82
N PHE A 287 3.03 3.14 -7.11
CA PHE A 287 3.55 4.46 -6.76
C PHE A 287 4.41 5.11 -7.85
N GLY A 288 4.69 4.39 -8.95
CA GLY A 288 5.29 4.94 -10.17
C GLY A 288 6.35 4.02 -10.77
N SER A 289 7.49 3.91 -10.10
CA SER A 289 8.66 3.17 -10.60
C SER A 289 9.37 2.45 -9.46
N LEU A 290 9.97 1.30 -9.75
CA LEU A 290 10.89 0.61 -8.82
C LEU A 290 12.06 1.49 -8.36
N GLY A 291 12.45 2.49 -9.17
CA GLY A 291 13.45 3.50 -8.80
C GLY A 291 12.99 4.50 -7.73
N LEU A 292 11.71 4.48 -7.36
CA LEU A 292 11.09 5.31 -6.31
C LEU A 292 10.69 4.46 -5.10
N MET A 293 11.48 3.44 -4.73
CA MET A 293 11.21 2.60 -3.58
C MET A 293 12.48 2.44 -2.74
N THR A 294 12.38 2.76 -1.45
CA THR A 294 13.44 2.51 -0.46
C THR A 294 13.33 1.09 0.08
N SER A 295 14.43 0.52 0.56
CA SER A 295 14.46 -0.78 1.24
C SER A 295 15.45 -0.72 2.40
N VAL A 296 14.97 -0.90 3.63
CA VAL A 296 15.80 -0.87 4.84
C VAL A 296 15.52 -2.10 5.68
N LEU A 297 16.53 -2.95 5.84
CA LEU A 297 16.50 -4.01 6.84
C LEU A 297 16.77 -3.44 8.22
N VAL A 298 15.91 -3.77 9.18
CA VAL A 298 16.02 -3.36 10.59
C VAL A 298 16.16 -4.60 11.45
N CYS A 299 17.23 -4.66 12.24
CA CYS A 299 17.48 -5.75 13.18
C CYS A 299 16.65 -5.58 14.46
N PRO A 300 16.37 -6.67 15.20
CA PRO A 300 15.58 -6.61 16.44
C PRO A 300 16.25 -5.83 17.57
N ASP A 301 17.57 -5.62 17.50
CA ASP A 301 18.31 -4.78 18.46
C ASP A 301 17.90 -3.30 18.43
N GLY A 302 17.08 -2.89 17.45
CA GLY A 302 16.64 -1.51 17.25
C GLY A 302 17.77 -0.55 16.82
N LYS A 303 18.95 -1.07 16.51
CA LYS A 303 20.17 -0.32 16.30
C LYS A 303 20.84 -0.65 14.97
N THR A 304 20.85 -1.91 14.54
CA THR A 304 21.54 -2.34 13.33
C THR A 304 20.62 -2.26 12.12
N ILE A 305 21.07 -1.59 11.05
CA ILE A 305 20.34 -1.53 9.78
C ILE A 305 21.23 -1.83 8.58
N GLU A 306 20.60 -2.27 7.50
CA GLU A 306 21.17 -2.33 6.16
C GLU A 306 20.20 -1.63 5.19
N ALA A 307 20.67 -0.64 4.45
CA ALA A 307 19.88 0.12 3.49
C ALA A 307 20.31 -0.18 2.05
N GLU A 308 19.34 -0.57 1.22
CA GLU A 308 19.51 -0.88 -0.21
C GLU A 308 18.40 -0.23 -1.05
N ALA A 309 18.60 -0.22 -2.37
CA ALA A 309 17.52 0.01 -3.31
C ALA A 309 16.62 -1.24 -3.41
N ALA A 310 15.31 -1.07 -3.62
CA ALA A 310 14.42 -2.22 -3.76
C ALA A 310 14.60 -3.01 -5.07
N HIS A 311 15.23 -2.42 -6.09
CA HIS A 311 15.43 -3.01 -7.40
C HIS A 311 16.76 -3.79 -7.52
N GLY A 312 16.84 -4.66 -8.53
CA GLY A 312 18.08 -5.39 -8.88
C GLY A 312 19.12 -4.52 -9.62
N THR A 313 20.07 -5.18 -10.26
CA THR A 313 21.27 -4.58 -10.90
C THR A 313 21.03 -3.87 -12.23
N VAL A 314 19.79 -3.90 -12.73
CA VAL A 314 19.33 -3.30 -13.99
C VAL A 314 20.15 -3.77 -15.21
N THR A 315 20.34 -5.09 -15.32
CA THR A 315 21.14 -5.76 -16.37
C THR A 315 20.87 -5.26 -17.78
N ARG A 316 19.60 -5.05 -18.15
CA ARG A 316 19.23 -4.58 -19.50
C ARG A 316 19.92 -3.25 -19.85
N HIS A 317 19.95 -2.31 -18.91
CA HIS A 317 20.60 -1.02 -19.13
C HIS A 317 22.13 -1.19 -19.12
N TYR A 318 22.65 -2.07 -18.26
CA TYR A 318 24.07 -2.38 -18.27
C TYR A 318 24.56 -2.94 -19.62
N ARG A 319 23.78 -3.80 -20.30
CA ARG A 319 24.14 -4.28 -21.65
C ARG A 319 24.21 -3.16 -22.69
N VAL A 320 23.40 -2.11 -22.55
CA VAL A 320 23.47 -0.92 -23.41
C VAL A 320 24.73 -0.11 -23.07
N HIS A 321 25.00 0.09 -21.77
CA HIS A 321 26.20 0.77 -21.29
C HIS A 321 27.49 0.09 -21.75
N GLN A 322 27.58 -1.25 -21.68
CA GLN A 322 28.73 -2.03 -22.14
C GLN A 322 29.05 -1.81 -23.64
N LYS A 323 28.05 -1.44 -24.44
CA LYS A 323 28.21 -1.12 -25.87
C LYS A 323 28.50 0.36 -26.14
N GLY A 324 28.72 1.16 -25.09
CA GLY A 324 28.89 2.62 -25.18
C GLY A 324 27.59 3.38 -25.43
N GLY A 325 26.43 2.74 -25.29
CA GLY A 325 25.13 3.37 -25.48
C GLY A 325 24.70 4.22 -24.28
N GLU A 326 23.94 5.27 -24.54
CA GLU A 326 23.33 6.11 -23.50
C GLU A 326 22.28 5.33 -22.70
N THR A 327 22.24 5.53 -21.39
CA THR A 327 21.26 4.92 -20.48
C THR A 327 20.56 5.99 -19.64
N SER A 328 19.31 5.73 -19.25
CA SER A 328 18.55 6.57 -18.33
C SER A 328 17.97 5.68 -17.24
N THR A 329 18.84 5.25 -16.34
CA THR A 329 18.51 4.42 -15.18
C THR A 329 18.25 5.35 -14.00
N ASN A 330 17.10 5.20 -13.34
CA ASN A 330 16.75 5.98 -12.17
C ASN A 330 17.70 5.67 -11.01
N SER A 331 18.38 6.69 -10.48
CA SER A 331 19.35 6.57 -9.38
C SER A 331 18.76 6.92 -8.01
N ILE A 332 17.50 7.36 -7.92
CA ILE A 332 16.90 7.89 -6.69
C ILE A 332 16.92 6.86 -5.57
N ALA A 333 16.44 5.63 -5.79
CA ALA A 333 16.46 4.58 -4.76
C ALA A 333 17.89 4.27 -4.26
N SER A 334 18.90 4.31 -5.13
CA SER A 334 20.31 4.11 -4.73
C SER A 334 20.85 5.30 -3.93
N ILE A 335 20.45 6.54 -4.27
CA ILE A 335 20.77 7.73 -3.46
C ILE A 335 20.09 7.66 -2.09
N PHE A 336 18.84 7.19 -2.04
CA PHE A 336 18.11 7.01 -0.80
C PHE A 336 18.68 5.89 0.08
N ALA A 337 19.29 4.85 -0.48
CA ALA A 337 20.03 3.88 0.32
C ALA A 337 21.15 4.59 1.11
N TRP A 338 21.92 5.46 0.45
CA TRP A 338 22.94 6.30 1.10
C TRP A 338 22.36 7.23 2.15
N SER A 339 21.32 8.00 1.82
CA SER A 339 20.73 8.95 2.76
C SER A 339 20.14 8.25 3.99
N ARG A 340 19.45 7.11 3.82
CA ARG A 340 18.84 6.35 4.92
C ARG A 340 19.89 5.74 5.85
N GLY A 341 20.95 5.15 5.30
CA GLY A 341 22.07 4.65 6.11
C GLY A 341 22.76 5.77 6.90
N LEU A 342 23.08 6.89 6.23
CA LEU A 342 23.71 8.04 6.87
C LEU A 342 22.80 8.72 7.90
N ALA A 343 21.48 8.79 7.66
CA ALA A 343 20.52 9.34 8.60
C ALA A 343 20.46 8.49 9.87
N HIS A 344 20.56 7.17 9.73
CA HIS A 344 20.64 6.28 10.88
C HIS A 344 21.96 6.41 11.64
N ARG A 345 23.09 6.50 10.92
CA ARG A 345 24.40 6.82 11.52
C ARG A 345 24.34 8.13 12.31
N ALA A 346 23.71 9.16 11.74
CA ALA A 346 23.50 10.44 12.39
C ALA A 346 22.70 10.33 13.69
N LYS A 347 21.63 9.52 13.70
CA LYS A 347 20.85 9.26 14.92
C LYS A 347 21.67 8.55 15.99
N LEU A 348 22.42 7.52 15.62
CA LEU A 348 23.27 6.78 16.56
C LEU A 348 24.41 7.64 17.13
N ASP A 349 24.92 8.60 16.34
CA ASP A 349 26.01 9.52 16.75
C ASP A 349 25.49 10.83 17.36
N ASN A 350 24.17 11.04 17.41
CA ASN A 350 23.55 12.32 17.76
C ASN A 350 24.09 13.50 16.91
N ASN A 351 24.35 13.26 15.63
CA ASN A 351 24.93 14.22 14.69
C ASN A 351 23.82 14.92 13.86
N ALA A 352 23.28 16.01 14.40
CA ALA A 352 22.20 16.77 13.73
C ALA A 352 22.61 17.37 12.36
N ILE A 353 23.90 17.66 12.16
CA ILE A 353 24.40 18.24 10.89
C ILE A 353 24.37 17.17 9.78
N LEU A 354 24.80 15.94 10.09
CA LEU A 354 24.69 14.82 9.15
C LEU A 354 23.22 14.50 8.84
N LEU A 355 22.34 14.54 9.85
CA LEU A 355 20.91 14.30 9.65
C LEU A 355 20.31 15.35 8.68
N ASP A 356 20.54 16.63 8.92
CA ASP A 356 20.09 17.73 8.04
C ASP A 356 20.65 17.59 6.61
N PHE A 357 21.90 17.14 6.45
CA PHE A 357 22.46 16.83 5.13
C PHE A 357 21.67 15.73 4.41
N THR A 358 21.35 14.63 5.10
CA THR A 358 20.59 13.52 4.49
C THR A 358 19.17 13.94 4.08
N GLU A 359 18.50 14.76 4.88
CA GLU A 359 17.19 15.33 4.56
C GLU A 359 17.25 16.25 3.33
N LYS A 360 18.31 17.07 3.23
CA LYS A 360 18.55 17.92 2.06
C LYS A 360 18.88 17.14 0.80
N LEU A 361 19.60 16.02 0.91
CA LEU A 361 19.88 15.11 -0.21
C LEU A 361 18.59 14.46 -0.73
N GLU A 362 17.73 13.95 0.15
CA GLU A 362 16.43 13.39 -0.25
C GLU A 362 15.54 14.46 -0.89
N ALA A 363 15.49 15.66 -0.30
CA ALA A 363 14.73 16.77 -0.83
C ALA A 363 15.26 17.25 -2.20
N ALA A 364 16.57 17.16 -2.45
CA ALA A 364 17.17 17.51 -3.74
C ALA A 364 16.76 16.55 -4.86
N CYS A 365 16.69 15.24 -4.56
CA CYS A 365 16.15 14.25 -5.49
C CYS A 365 14.71 14.54 -5.87
N ILE A 366 13.84 14.77 -4.87
CA ILE A 366 12.41 15.05 -5.08
C ILE A 366 12.24 16.35 -5.87
N ALA A 367 12.93 17.43 -5.47
CA ALA A 367 12.84 18.72 -6.15
C ALA A 367 13.35 18.68 -7.59
N SER A 368 14.39 17.89 -7.88
CA SER A 368 14.86 17.68 -9.26
C SER A 368 13.74 17.11 -10.13
N VAL A 369 13.08 16.04 -9.67
CA VAL A 369 11.94 15.43 -10.38
C VAL A 369 10.78 16.42 -10.50
N GLU A 370 10.41 17.10 -9.42
CA GLU A 370 9.30 18.06 -9.38
C GLU A 370 9.54 19.29 -10.27
N SER A 371 10.80 19.66 -10.51
CA SER A 371 11.21 20.71 -11.46
C SER A 371 11.17 20.27 -12.93
N GLY A 372 10.89 18.99 -13.20
CA GLY A 372 10.84 18.41 -14.56
C GLY A 372 12.14 17.74 -15.01
N LYS A 373 13.19 17.74 -14.20
CA LYS A 373 14.45 17.03 -14.47
C LYS A 373 14.32 15.59 -13.93
N MET A 374 14.08 14.62 -14.80
CA MET A 374 13.84 13.23 -14.39
C MET A 374 14.38 12.20 -15.39
N THR A 375 14.52 10.96 -14.96
CA THR A 375 14.91 9.84 -15.83
C THR A 375 13.73 9.31 -16.66
N LYS A 376 14.05 8.51 -17.69
CA LYS A 376 13.13 8.07 -18.72
C LYS A 376 11.95 7.27 -18.19
N ASP A 377 12.16 6.46 -17.15
CA ASP A 377 11.09 5.70 -16.48
C ASP A 377 10.00 6.63 -15.93
N LEU A 378 10.37 7.72 -15.26
CA LEU A 378 9.41 8.69 -14.72
C LEU A 378 8.76 9.52 -15.83
N ALA A 379 9.53 9.92 -16.84
CA ALA A 379 9.00 10.66 -17.97
C ALA A 379 7.97 9.86 -18.79
N ILE A 380 8.12 8.53 -18.88
CA ILE A 380 7.14 7.62 -19.50
C ILE A 380 5.81 7.64 -18.72
N LEU A 381 5.85 7.70 -17.39
CA LEU A 381 4.63 7.75 -16.57
C LEU A 381 3.84 9.05 -16.80
N ILE A 382 4.53 10.16 -17.01
CA ILE A 382 3.91 11.48 -17.20
C ILE A 382 3.46 11.71 -18.66
N HIS A 383 4.27 11.29 -19.63
CA HIS A 383 4.10 11.63 -21.05
C HIS A 383 3.73 10.44 -21.95
N GLY A 384 3.66 9.23 -21.40
CA GLY A 384 3.38 8.01 -22.13
C GLY A 384 4.61 7.39 -22.83
N PRO A 385 4.44 6.24 -23.50
CA PRO A 385 5.53 5.42 -24.01
C PRO A 385 6.32 6.05 -25.18
N LYS A 386 5.76 7.08 -25.84
CA LYS A 386 6.38 7.78 -26.98
C LYS A 386 7.22 8.99 -26.54
N VAL A 387 7.75 8.97 -25.31
CA VAL A 387 8.55 10.06 -24.75
C VAL A 387 9.81 10.33 -25.58
N THR A 388 10.10 11.60 -25.85
CA THR A 388 11.30 12.02 -26.61
C THR A 388 12.47 12.33 -25.68
N ARG A 389 13.71 12.30 -26.19
CA ARG A 389 14.93 12.55 -25.40
C ARG A 389 14.92 13.89 -24.65
N ALA A 390 14.25 14.92 -25.18
CA ALA A 390 14.15 16.24 -24.54
C ALA A 390 13.33 16.25 -23.24
N ARG A 391 12.59 15.18 -22.93
CA ARG A 391 11.71 15.07 -21.76
C ARG A 391 12.32 14.29 -20.60
N TYR A 392 13.53 13.77 -20.75
CA TYR A 392 14.23 13.05 -19.69
C TYR A 392 15.73 13.27 -19.78
N LEU A 393 16.39 13.06 -18.65
CA LEU A 393 17.84 13.09 -18.52
C LEU A 393 18.41 11.67 -18.61
N ASN A 394 19.62 11.54 -19.14
CA ASN A 394 20.36 10.29 -18.98
C ASN A 394 20.79 10.11 -17.51
N THR A 395 21.34 8.94 -17.18
CA THR A 395 21.69 8.57 -15.80
C THR A 395 22.64 9.57 -15.15
N GLU A 396 23.65 10.06 -15.90
CA GLU A 396 24.67 10.96 -15.37
C GLU A 396 24.14 12.39 -15.22
N GLU A 397 23.47 12.91 -16.25
CA GLU A 397 22.82 14.23 -16.24
C GLU A 397 21.85 14.38 -15.07
N PHE A 398 21.11 13.31 -14.73
CA PHE A 398 20.20 13.34 -13.59
C PHE A 398 20.94 13.42 -12.25
N ILE A 399 22.03 12.68 -12.06
CA ILE A 399 22.86 12.78 -10.85
C ILE A 399 23.48 14.17 -10.73
N ASP A 400 23.93 14.75 -11.85
CA ASP A 400 24.45 16.13 -11.88
C ASP A 400 23.39 17.16 -11.50
N ALA A 401 22.16 17.01 -12.00
CA ALA A 401 21.03 17.84 -11.61
C ALA A 401 20.73 17.77 -10.10
N VAL A 402 20.78 16.57 -9.51
CA VAL A 402 20.63 16.38 -8.06
C VAL A 402 21.79 17.05 -7.30
N ALA A 403 23.02 16.94 -7.81
CA ALA A 403 24.19 17.58 -7.21
C ALA A 403 24.10 19.11 -7.22
N GLU A 404 23.59 19.70 -8.31
CA GLU A 404 23.32 21.14 -8.40
C GLU A 404 22.27 21.58 -7.36
N GLU A 405 21.15 20.87 -7.29
CA GLU A 405 20.06 21.16 -6.35
C GLU A 405 20.52 21.01 -4.89
N LEU A 406 21.30 19.97 -4.59
CA LEU A 406 21.88 19.77 -3.25
C LEU A 406 22.82 20.91 -2.87
N ARG A 407 23.72 21.33 -3.76
CA ARG A 407 24.63 22.46 -3.51
C ARG A 407 23.87 23.77 -3.30
N ALA A 408 22.72 23.96 -3.95
CA ALA A 408 21.87 25.13 -3.74
C ALA A 408 21.21 25.13 -2.35
N ARG A 409 20.93 23.95 -1.78
CA ARG A 409 20.32 23.76 -0.45
C ARG A 409 21.33 23.83 0.70
N LEU A 410 22.60 23.54 0.43
CA LEU A 410 23.65 23.61 1.43
C LEU A 410 24.13 25.06 1.61
N PRO A 411 24.41 25.49 2.85
CA PRO A 411 24.84 26.86 3.12
C PRO A 411 26.17 27.15 2.40
N LYS A 412 26.20 28.23 1.62
CA LYS A 412 27.47 28.77 1.07
C LYS A 412 28.25 29.40 2.22
N LYS A 413 29.58 29.21 2.28
CA LYS A 413 30.46 29.94 3.22
C LYS A 413 30.15 31.45 3.14
N SER A 414 29.56 32.03 4.18
CA SER A 414 29.63 33.47 4.37
C SER A 414 31.09 33.83 4.69
N LYS A 415 31.59 34.93 4.13
CA LYS A 415 32.86 35.50 4.60
C LYS A 415 32.73 35.75 6.10
N ALA A 416 33.74 35.30 6.85
CA ALA A 416 33.88 35.35 8.30
C ALA A 416 33.02 36.43 8.96
N VAL A 417 31.90 36.00 9.56
CA VAL A 417 31.25 36.78 10.60
C VAL A 417 31.93 36.38 11.91
N SER A 418 32.48 37.37 12.61
CA SER A 418 33.26 37.18 13.82
C SER A 418 32.52 36.33 14.88
N LYS A 419 33.28 35.56 15.68
CA LYS A 419 32.83 34.68 16.79
C LYS A 419 31.87 35.33 17.81
N VAL A 420 31.64 36.65 17.73
CA VAL A 420 30.73 37.39 18.60
C VAL A 420 29.27 37.18 18.21
N GLU A 421 28.91 37.04 16.92
CA GLU A 421 27.50 36.96 16.51
C GLU A 421 26.86 35.58 16.75
N LEU A 422 27.64 34.49 16.70
CA LEU A 422 27.11 33.15 16.96
C LEU A 422 26.71 32.94 18.43
N SER A 423 27.43 33.61 19.35
CA SER A 423 27.11 33.60 20.79
C SER A 423 25.83 34.38 21.11
N HIS A 424 25.53 35.41 20.31
CA HIS A 424 24.32 36.22 20.46
C HIS A 424 23.07 35.54 19.88
N PHE A 425 23.24 34.67 18.86
CA PHE A 425 22.15 33.90 18.27
C PHE A 425 21.72 32.71 19.15
N LEU A 426 22.67 32.07 19.84
CA LEU A 426 22.40 30.90 20.69
C LEU A 426 21.96 31.26 22.12
N ARG A 427 22.19 32.50 22.60
CA ARG A 427 21.69 32.96 23.91
C ARG A 427 20.24 33.47 23.91
N ARG A 428 19.62 33.68 22.75
CA ARG A 428 18.26 34.24 22.66
C ARG A 428 17.12 33.21 22.67
N LYS A 429 17.42 31.90 22.69
CA LYS A 429 16.38 30.84 22.68
C LYS A 429 16.04 30.22 24.03
N ASN A 430 16.65 30.66 25.12
CA ASN A 430 16.30 30.23 26.47
C ASN A 430 16.04 31.44 27.38
N SER A 431 14.82 31.96 27.34
CA SER A 431 14.02 32.39 28.50
C SER A 431 13.00 33.49 28.13
N ARG A 432 11.78 33.29 28.67
CA ARG A 432 10.62 34.19 28.76
C ARG A 432 9.63 34.19 27.60
N ILE A 433 8.49 33.57 27.90
CA ILE A 433 7.15 33.93 27.46
C ILE A 433 6.92 35.43 27.73
N PRO A 434 6.39 36.19 26.76
CA PRO A 434 5.35 37.15 27.10
C PRO A 434 4.15 37.11 26.16
N THR A 435 3.05 37.52 26.75
CA THR A 435 1.69 37.73 26.26
C THR A 435 1.56 38.72 25.08
N TYR A 436 0.77 38.31 24.09
CA TYR A 436 -0.16 39.06 23.19
C TYR A 436 0.22 40.29 22.33
N PHE A 437 -0.17 40.16 21.04
CA PHE A 437 -0.60 41.12 19.98
C PHE A 437 0.42 42.01 19.20
N PRO A 438 0.15 42.38 17.92
CA PRO A 438 -0.56 41.73 16.80
C PRO A 438 0.37 41.50 15.57
N PHE A 439 0.14 40.44 14.77
CA PHE A 439 0.71 40.33 13.42
C PHE A 439 -0.26 40.86 12.36
N ARG A 440 0.26 41.76 11.52
CA ARG A 440 -0.39 42.32 10.33
C ARG A 440 -0.27 41.27 9.21
N CYS A 441 -1.38 40.62 8.88
CA CYS A 441 -1.50 39.65 7.80
C CYS A 441 -1.70 40.36 6.45
N VAL A 442 -0.86 40.04 5.46
CA VAL A 442 -1.13 40.33 4.04
C VAL A 442 -1.14 39.00 3.28
N SER A 443 -2.21 38.24 3.49
CA SER A 443 -2.78 37.33 2.51
C SER A 443 -4.22 37.08 2.92
N LYS A 444 -5.16 37.76 2.25
CA LYS A 444 -6.61 37.52 2.42
C LYS A 444 -6.96 36.15 1.84
N LEU A 445 -6.75 35.08 2.61
CA LEU A 445 -7.65 33.94 2.58
C LEU A 445 -8.72 34.23 3.64
N ALA A 446 -9.88 34.66 3.18
CA ALA A 446 -11.06 34.80 4.03
C ALA A 446 -11.46 33.40 4.48
N CYS A 447 -11.32 33.12 5.77
CA CYS A 447 -12.09 32.09 6.45
C CYS A 447 -13.48 32.71 6.68
N PRO A 448 -14.57 32.26 6.04
CA PRO A 448 -15.87 32.78 6.38
C PRO A 448 -16.30 32.10 7.69
N THR A 449 -16.30 32.85 8.78
CA THR A 449 -17.26 32.58 9.86
C THR A 449 -18.64 32.67 9.24
N ILE A 450 -19.34 31.54 9.09
CA ILE A 450 -20.72 31.48 8.61
C ILE A 450 -21.56 32.32 9.58
N ALA A 451 -21.95 33.52 9.16
CA ALA A 451 -22.84 34.37 9.92
C ALA A 451 -24.28 33.83 9.77
N LEU A 452 -25.17 34.10 10.74
CA LEU A 452 -26.60 33.79 10.60
C LEU A 452 -27.23 34.42 9.35
N SER A 453 -26.64 35.51 8.83
CA SER A 453 -27.00 36.12 7.53
C SER A 453 -26.60 35.26 6.32
N ASP A 454 -25.54 34.46 6.41
CA ASP A 454 -25.13 33.54 5.34
C ASP A 454 -26.08 32.34 5.28
N VAL A 455 -26.64 31.92 6.42
CA VAL A 455 -27.73 30.92 6.49
C VAL A 455 -29.02 31.46 5.89
N ALA A 456 -29.33 32.75 6.07
CA ALA A 456 -30.47 33.40 5.41
C ALA A 456 -30.29 33.48 3.88
N GLY A 457 -29.05 33.64 3.39
CA GLY A 457 -28.72 33.64 1.96
C GLY A 457 -29.03 32.31 1.25
N VAL A 458 -28.98 31.18 1.97
CA VAL A 458 -29.34 29.84 1.47
C VAL A 458 -30.83 29.77 1.11
N VAL A 459 -31.69 30.48 1.85
CA VAL A 459 -33.15 30.51 1.65
C VAL A 459 -33.56 31.31 0.41
N HIS A 460 -32.66 32.15 -0.12
CA HIS A 460 -32.88 32.94 -1.35
C HIS A 460 -32.19 32.34 -2.59
N ASN A 461 -31.49 31.21 -2.45
CA ASN A 461 -30.82 30.58 -3.58
C ASN A 461 -31.83 29.79 -4.43
N LYS A 462 -32.29 30.39 -5.55
CA LYS A 462 -33.30 29.78 -6.43
C LYS A 462 -32.85 28.43 -7.00
N VAL A 463 -31.56 28.24 -7.28
CA VAL A 463 -31.02 26.94 -7.74
C VAL A 463 -31.20 25.87 -6.66
N LEU A 464 -30.89 26.19 -5.40
CA LEU A 464 -31.04 25.27 -4.29
C LEU A 464 -32.52 24.99 -3.98
N ILE A 465 -33.37 26.03 -4.03
CA ILE A 465 -34.81 25.90 -3.84
C ILE A 465 -35.41 25.01 -4.93
N ALA A 466 -35.02 25.18 -6.20
CA ALA A 466 -35.49 24.36 -7.31
C ALA A 466 -35.07 22.90 -7.18
N ALA A 467 -33.82 22.64 -6.81
CA ALA A 467 -33.33 21.29 -6.57
C ALA A 467 -34.08 20.63 -5.40
N ALA A 468 -34.23 21.33 -4.27
CA ALA A 468 -34.90 20.82 -3.08
C ALA A 468 -36.40 20.59 -3.31
N LEU A 469 -37.09 21.52 -3.95
CA LEU A 469 -38.52 21.39 -4.24
C LEU A 469 -38.77 20.27 -5.25
N SER A 470 -37.94 20.16 -6.30
CA SER A 470 -38.08 19.08 -7.27
C SER A 470 -37.83 17.71 -6.66
N ALA A 471 -36.87 17.61 -5.74
CA ALA A 471 -36.64 16.39 -4.97
C ALA A 471 -37.83 16.07 -4.04
N ALA A 472 -38.37 17.08 -3.33
CA ALA A 472 -39.51 16.90 -2.45
C ALA A 472 -40.77 16.44 -3.22
N ILE A 473 -41.08 17.08 -4.35
CA ILE A 473 -42.19 16.67 -5.23
C ILE A 473 -41.96 15.25 -5.75
N GLY A 474 -40.74 14.94 -6.19
CA GLY A 474 -40.38 13.60 -6.65
C GLY A 474 -40.55 12.53 -5.57
N GLN A 475 -40.25 12.84 -4.31
CA GLN A 475 -40.38 11.88 -3.21
C GLN A 475 -41.82 11.75 -2.69
N LEU A 476 -42.56 12.85 -2.61
CA LEU A 476 -43.94 12.88 -2.10
C LEU A 476 -44.96 12.32 -3.09
N THR A 477 -44.65 12.31 -4.39
CA THR A 477 -45.52 11.73 -5.42
C THR A 477 -45.42 10.20 -5.47
N LYS A 478 -44.35 9.60 -4.94
CA LYS A 478 -44.08 8.15 -4.99
C LYS A 478 -45.19 7.24 -4.45
N PRO A 479 -45.86 7.52 -3.32
CA PRO A 479 -46.97 6.69 -2.86
C PRO A 479 -48.10 6.61 -3.89
N ILE A 480 -48.45 7.75 -4.50
CA ILE A 480 -49.53 7.87 -5.46
C ILE A 480 -49.13 7.21 -6.80
N THR A 481 -47.94 7.50 -7.30
CA THR A 481 -47.44 6.93 -8.56
C THR A 481 -47.20 5.44 -8.45
N SER A 482 -46.77 4.94 -7.28
CA SER A 482 -46.59 3.50 -7.04
C SER A 482 -47.91 2.72 -7.13
N THR A 483 -49.00 3.30 -6.63
CA THR A 483 -50.34 2.72 -6.73
C THR A 483 -50.89 2.82 -8.15
N LEU A 484 -50.69 3.94 -8.84
CA LEU A 484 -51.22 4.18 -10.18
C LEU A 484 -50.52 3.35 -11.28
N PHE A 485 -49.20 3.24 -11.24
CA PHE A 485 -48.41 2.60 -12.32
C PHE A 485 -48.03 1.15 -12.05
N TYR A 486 -47.98 0.73 -10.78
CA TYR A 486 -47.51 -0.61 -10.41
C TYR A 486 -48.55 -1.45 -9.65
N GLY A 487 -49.79 -0.95 -9.51
CA GLY A 487 -50.92 -1.70 -8.95
C GLY A 487 -50.79 -2.11 -7.47
N LYS A 488 -49.89 -1.47 -6.72
CA LYS A 488 -49.64 -1.77 -5.30
C LYS A 488 -50.59 -0.98 -4.39
N ASN A 489 -51.03 -1.59 -3.28
CA ASN A 489 -51.75 -0.89 -2.21
C ASN A 489 -50.98 0.36 -1.75
N PHE A 490 -51.72 1.39 -1.33
CA PHE A 490 -51.13 2.66 -0.89
C PHE A 490 -50.13 2.43 0.26
N ASP A 491 -48.84 2.57 -0.02
CA ASP A 491 -47.76 2.29 0.93
C ASP A 491 -46.97 3.57 1.24
N PHE A 492 -47.23 4.15 2.41
CA PHE A 492 -46.50 5.32 2.92
C PHE A 492 -44.99 5.07 3.07
N LYS A 493 -44.52 3.82 3.17
CA LYS A 493 -43.09 3.51 3.25
C LYS A 493 -42.34 3.79 1.95
N SER A 494 -43.05 3.98 0.83
CA SER A 494 -42.43 4.36 -0.46
C SER A 494 -41.82 5.76 -0.45
N VAL A 495 -42.24 6.67 0.46
CA VAL A 495 -41.65 8.00 0.65
C VAL A 495 -40.24 7.95 1.23
N ILE A 496 -39.85 6.85 1.88
CA ILE A 496 -38.54 6.72 2.53
C ILE A 496 -37.65 5.71 1.77
N GLN A 497 -38.21 4.99 0.80
CA GLN A 497 -37.46 4.01 0.00
C GLN A 497 -36.68 4.67 -1.14
N ALA A 498 -35.46 4.15 -1.35
CA ALA A 498 -34.66 4.44 -2.53
C ALA A 498 -35.25 3.74 -3.77
N GLY A 499 -35.28 4.42 -4.92
CA GLY A 499 -35.95 3.94 -6.14
C GLY A 499 -37.36 4.50 -6.34
N GLY A 500 -38.02 4.13 -7.45
CA GLY A 500 -39.43 4.47 -7.75
C GLY A 500 -39.65 5.63 -8.71
N PHE A 501 -40.87 5.73 -9.25
CA PHE A 501 -41.29 6.72 -10.24
C PHE A 501 -41.85 8.00 -9.59
N PRO A 502 -41.43 9.22 -10.00
CA PRO A 502 -40.28 9.54 -10.84
C PRO A 502 -38.95 9.55 -10.03
N SER A 503 -37.81 9.56 -10.73
CA SER A 503 -36.49 9.57 -10.07
C SER A 503 -36.16 10.90 -9.40
N THR A 504 -36.11 10.90 -8.06
CA THR A 504 -35.78 12.05 -7.21
C THR A 504 -34.38 12.61 -7.45
N HIS A 505 -33.38 11.74 -7.69
CA HIS A 505 -32.02 12.18 -7.97
C HIS A 505 -31.93 12.88 -9.33
N SER A 506 -32.59 12.30 -10.34
CA SER A 506 -32.63 12.85 -11.70
C SER A 506 -33.36 14.19 -11.71
N SER A 507 -34.46 14.31 -10.96
CA SER A 507 -35.21 15.57 -10.85
C SER A 507 -34.40 16.67 -10.19
N ALA A 508 -33.67 16.37 -9.11
CA ALA A 508 -32.83 17.35 -8.42
C ALA A 508 -31.66 17.87 -9.27
N VAL A 509 -30.93 16.98 -9.95
CA VAL A 509 -29.75 17.38 -10.74
C VAL A 509 -30.14 18.11 -12.03
N VAL A 510 -31.23 17.70 -12.69
CA VAL A 510 -31.76 18.41 -13.85
C VAL A 510 -32.36 19.74 -13.43
N ALA A 511 -32.98 19.83 -12.25
CA ALA A 511 -33.45 21.11 -11.74
C ALA A 511 -32.29 22.09 -11.46
N THR A 512 -31.18 21.58 -10.92
CA THR A 512 -29.96 22.34 -10.69
C THR A 512 -29.37 22.87 -12.00
N ALA A 513 -29.19 21.99 -13.00
CA ALA A 513 -28.63 22.37 -14.29
C ALA A 513 -29.55 23.36 -15.05
N THR A 514 -30.87 23.13 -15.03
CA THR A 514 -31.85 24.01 -15.67
C THR A 514 -31.86 25.39 -15.02
N SER A 515 -31.87 25.45 -13.69
CA SER A 515 -31.86 26.72 -12.95
C SER A 515 -30.57 27.50 -13.19
N LEU A 516 -29.40 26.83 -13.20
CA LEU A 516 -28.12 27.47 -13.54
C LEU A 516 -28.10 28.00 -14.97
N GLY A 517 -28.67 27.27 -15.93
CA GLY A 517 -28.78 27.72 -17.32
C GLY A 517 -29.68 28.95 -17.47
N LEU A 518 -30.77 29.03 -16.71
CA LEU A 518 -31.69 30.17 -16.70
C LEU A 518 -31.12 31.40 -15.98
N GLU A 519 -30.38 31.21 -14.88
CA GLU A 519 -29.82 32.33 -14.11
C GLU A 519 -28.49 32.87 -14.64
N ARG A 520 -27.62 31.98 -15.13
CA ARG A 520 -26.24 32.33 -15.50
C ARG A 520 -26.00 32.29 -17.01
N GLY A 521 -26.96 31.76 -17.77
CA GLY A 521 -26.86 31.57 -19.21
C GLY A 521 -26.18 30.25 -19.59
N PHE A 522 -26.54 29.75 -20.77
CA PHE A 522 -26.09 28.45 -21.27
C PHE A 522 -24.61 28.40 -21.69
N SER A 523 -23.93 29.55 -21.75
CA SER A 523 -22.49 29.64 -22.04
C SER A 523 -21.60 29.66 -20.78
N ASP A 524 -22.19 29.66 -19.57
CA ASP A 524 -21.45 29.70 -18.30
C ASP A 524 -20.82 28.33 -17.98
N ALA A 525 -19.57 28.35 -17.50
CA ALA A 525 -18.81 27.13 -17.21
C ALA A 525 -19.44 26.30 -16.07
N ILE A 526 -20.14 26.93 -15.12
CA ILE A 526 -20.85 26.25 -14.02
C ILE A 526 -22.10 25.56 -14.54
N PHE A 527 -22.81 26.15 -15.52
CA PHE A 527 -23.86 25.43 -16.25
C PHE A 527 -23.31 24.20 -16.98
N GLY A 528 -22.19 24.34 -17.70
CA GLY A 528 -21.53 23.21 -18.37
C GLY A 528 -21.15 22.09 -17.40
N LEU A 529 -20.57 22.44 -16.24
CA LEU A 529 -20.26 21.49 -15.17
C LEU A 529 -21.52 20.81 -14.62
N ALA A 530 -22.60 21.55 -14.39
CA ALA A 530 -23.86 21.02 -13.88
C ALA A 530 -24.53 20.05 -14.87
N VAL A 531 -24.44 20.31 -16.18
CA VAL A 531 -24.93 19.38 -17.21
C VAL A 531 -24.14 18.07 -17.19
N VAL A 532 -22.81 18.14 -17.15
CA VAL A 532 -21.96 16.95 -17.05
C VAL A 532 -22.28 16.14 -15.79
N TYR A 533 -22.44 16.81 -14.65
CA TYR A 533 -22.81 16.15 -13.40
C TYR A 533 -24.20 15.52 -13.45
N ALA A 534 -25.19 16.21 -14.02
CA ALA A 534 -26.54 15.67 -14.21
C ALA A 534 -26.53 14.43 -15.11
N SER A 535 -25.77 14.44 -16.22
CA SER A 535 -25.62 13.29 -17.10
C SER A 535 -25.00 12.08 -16.40
N LEU A 536 -23.95 12.27 -15.60
CA LEU A 536 -23.32 11.19 -14.83
C LEU A 536 -24.27 10.59 -13.79
N VAL A 537 -24.97 11.42 -13.03
CA VAL A 537 -25.93 10.96 -12.02
C VAL A 537 -27.09 10.19 -12.66
N MET A 538 -27.59 10.65 -13.81
CA MET A 538 -28.63 9.95 -14.57
C MET A 538 -28.12 8.62 -15.14
N TYR A 539 -26.90 8.58 -15.64
CA TYR A 539 -26.27 7.35 -16.15
C TYR A 539 -26.09 6.30 -15.04
N ASP A 540 -25.58 6.70 -13.87
CA ASP A 540 -25.40 5.81 -12.72
C ASP A 540 -26.73 5.34 -12.12
N ALA A 541 -27.76 6.19 -12.14
CA ALA A 541 -29.10 5.83 -11.70
C ALA A 541 -29.73 4.72 -12.56
N GLN A 542 -29.36 4.65 -13.85
CA GLN A 542 -29.84 3.63 -14.80
C GLN A 542 -28.95 2.38 -14.82
N GLY A 543 -27.62 2.54 -14.94
CA GLY A 543 -26.69 1.43 -15.19
C GLY A 543 -26.29 0.68 -13.94
N VAL A 544 -25.58 1.35 -13.02
CA VAL A 544 -24.97 0.70 -11.85
C VAL A 544 -26.02 0.11 -10.90
N ARG A 545 -27.13 0.82 -10.68
CA ARG A 545 -28.18 0.34 -9.76
C ARG A 545 -29.03 -0.80 -10.34
N ARG A 546 -29.13 -0.90 -11.67
CA ARG A 546 -29.79 -2.02 -12.37
C ARG A 546 -28.98 -3.31 -12.23
N GLU A 547 -27.67 -3.24 -12.40
CA GLU A 547 -26.78 -4.40 -12.24
C GLU A 547 -26.80 -4.95 -10.80
N VAL A 548 -26.87 -4.06 -9.80
CA VAL A 548 -27.06 -4.48 -8.39
C VAL A 548 -28.38 -5.22 -8.19
N GLY A 549 -29.47 -4.80 -8.87
CA GLY A 549 -30.75 -5.51 -8.86
C GLY A 549 -30.68 -6.89 -9.54
N ILE A 550 -29.96 -6.99 -10.66
CA ILE A 550 -29.72 -8.26 -11.38
C ILE A 550 -28.91 -9.22 -10.48
N HIS A 551 -27.88 -8.73 -9.82
CA HIS A 551 -27.12 -9.50 -8.85
C HIS A 551 -27.98 -9.99 -7.68
N ALA A 552 -28.85 -9.13 -7.12
CA ALA A 552 -29.76 -9.52 -6.05
C ALA A 552 -30.73 -10.65 -6.49
N LYS A 553 -31.22 -10.59 -7.74
CA LYS A 553 -32.08 -11.61 -8.33
C LYS A 553 -31.37 -12.95 -8.50
N GLU A 554 -30.14 -12.96 -9.02
CA GLU A 554 -29.36 -14.20 -9.17
C GLU A 554 -28.96 -14.78 -7.79
N LEU A 555 -28.61 -13.94 -6.82
CA LEU A 555 -28.30 -14.38 -5.46
C LEU A 555 -29.52 -15.01 -4.76
N ASN A 556 -30.72 -14.44 -4.94
CA ASN A 556 -31.96 -15.03 -4.43
C ASN A 556 -32.23 -16.41 -5.06
N LYS A 557 -31.97 -16.56 -6.37
CA LYS A 557 -32.11 -17.83 -7.09
C LYS A 557 -31.11 -18.89 -6.62
N SER A 558 -29.85 -18.54 -6.43
CA SER A 558 -28.82 -19.45 -5.90
C SER A 558 -29.08 -19.84 -4.45
N SER A 559 -29.59 -18.91 -3.63
CA SER A 559 -30.04 -19.18 -2.26
C SER A 559 -31.19 -20.20 -2.22
N PHE A 560 -32.14 -20.10 -3.15
CA PHE A 560 -33.24 -21.07 -3.29
C PHE A 560 -32.76 -22.47 -3.73
N GLN A 561 -31.84 -22.55 -4.70
CA GLN A 561 -31.25 -23.82 -5.14
C GLN A 561 -30.45 -24.51 -4.03
N THR A 562 -29.72 -23.72 -3.23
CA THR A 562 -28.96 -24.21 -2.07
C THR A 562 -29.90 -24.76 -0.99
N LYS A 563 -31.07 -24.13 -0.77
CA LYS A 563 -32.12 -24.66 0.12
C LYS A 563 -32.67 -26.01 -0.34
N GLN A 564 -32.94 -26.18 -1.64
CA GLN A 564 -33.38 -27.48 -2.18
C GLN A 564 -32.31 -28.57 -2.02
N ALA A 565 -31.05 -28.25 -2.32
CA ALA A 565 -29.94 -29.19 -2.16
C ALA A 565 -29.76 -29.61 -0.69
N ASN A 566 -29.79 -28.66 0.25
CA ASN A 566 -29.67 -28.94 1.68
C ASN A 566 -30.87 -29.71 2.25
N ALA A 567 -32.09 -29.40 1.81
CA ALA A 567 -33.28 -30.18 2.19
C ALA A 567 -33.19 -31.63 1.68
N SER A 568 -32.71 -31.84 0.45
CA SER A 568 -32.51 -33.18 -0.11
C SER A 568 -31.42 -33.98 0.62
N LEU A 569 -30.36 -33.33 1.08
CA LEU A 569 -29.27 -33.93 1.86
C LEU A 569 -29.74 -34.31 3.27
N LEU A 570 -30.55 -33.47 3.92
CA LEU A 570 -31.15 -33.75 5.23
C LEU A 570 -32.17 -34.89 5.16
N LEU A 571 -32.94 -35.00 4.07
CA LEU A 571 -33.83 -36.14 3.86
C LEU A 571 -33.03 -37.44 3.68
N LYS A 572 -31.94 -37.40 2.89
CA LYS A 572 -31.04 -38.54 2.73
C LYS A 572 -30.36 -38.94 4.04
N SER A 573 -29.98 -37.99 4.89
CA SER A 573 -29.38 -38.30 6.19
C SER A 573 -30.40 -38.89 7.16
N LYS A 574 -31.63 -38.38 7.21
CA LYS A 574 -32.73 -38.95 8.04
C LYS A 574 -33.06 -40.39 7.62
N ASN A 575 -33.20 -40.67 6.32
CA ASN A 575 -33.46 -42.03 5.83
C ASN A 575 -32.31 -43.00 6.14
N ARG A 576 -31.06 -42.49 6.20
CA ARG A 576 -29.89 -43.29 6.57
C ARG A 576 -29.83 -43.62 8.06
N ILE A 577 -30.31 -42.70 8.91
CA ILE A 577 -30.42 -42.93 10.36
C ILE A 577 -31.57 -43.90 10.66
N GLN A 578 -32.72 -43.73 10.01
CA GLN A 578 -33.88 -44.61 10.21
C GLN A 578 -33.60 -46.05 9.74
N SER A 579 -32.89 -46.24 8.63
CA SER A 579 -32.45 -47.57 8.18
C SER A 579 -31.36 -48.22 9.05
N ALA A 580 -30.57 -47.42 9.77
CA ALA A 580 -29.61 -47.92 10.76
C ALA A 580 -30.33 -48.36 12.06
N THR A 581 -31.32 -47.59 12.52
CA THR A 581 -32.09 -47.92 13.74
C THR A 581 -32.98 -49.15 13.55
N VAL A 582 -33.58 -49.34 12.37
CA VAL A 582 -34.40 -50.53 12.05
C VAL A 582 -33.56 -51.83 11.98
N ARG A 583 -32.24 -51.74 11.72
CA ARG A 583 -31.35 -52.91 11.74
C ARG A 583 -30.86 -53.29 13.15
N SER A 584 -30.94 -52.41 14.14
CA SER A 584 -30.43 -52.66 15.50
C SER A 584 -31.50 -53.09 16.51
N SER A 585 -32.78 -52.87 16.22
CA SER A 585 -33.87 -53.19 17.16
C SER A 585 -35.08 -53.73 16.40
N GLY A 586 -35.29 -55.05 16.44
CA GLY A 586 -36.45 -55.74 15.87
C GLY A 586 -37.74 -55.50 16.65
N VAL A 587 -38.14 -54.24 16.84
CA VAL A 587 -39.42 -53.87 17.47
C VAL A 587 -40.02 -52.71 16.68
N ALA A 588 -41.20 -52.96 16.10
CA ALA A 588 -42.06 -51.91 15.55
C ALA A 588 -42.62 -51.10 16.72
N SER A 589 -42.41 -49.78 16.70
CA SER A 589 -43.15 -48.86 17.54
C SER A 589 -43.55 -47.65 16.71
N ASP A 590 -44.83 -47.33 16.77
CA ASP A 590 -45.48 -46.20 16.13
C ASP A 590 -44.89 -44.90 16.69
N VAL A 591 -44.37 -44.05 15.80
CA VAL A 591 -43.89 -42.71 16.16
C VAL A 591 -44.69 -41.70 15.36
N GLU A 592 -45.45 -40.88 16.09
CA GLU A 592 -46.25 -39.76 15.59
C GLU A 592 -45.38 -38.76 14.81
N GLU A 593 -45.89 -38.31 13.65
CA GLU A 593 -45.28 -37.28 12.80
C GLU A 593 -45.42 -35.90 13.44
N GLU A 594 -44.46 -35.51 14.28
CA GLU A 594 -44.32 -34.11 14.70
C GLU A 594 -43.64 -33.29 13.58
N SER A 595 -44.43 -32.49 12.87
CA SER A 595 -43.98 -31.60 11.80
C SER A 595 -43.25 -30.37 12.37
N VAL A 596 -41.98 -30.55 12.73
CA VAL A 596 -41.09 -29.44 13.12
C VAL A 596 -40.77 -28.59 11.88
N SER A 597 -41.50 -27.48 11.71
CA SER A 597 -41.23 -26.46 10.71
C SER A 597 -40.01 -25.62 11.11
N VAL A 598 -38.83 -26.00 10.61
CA VAL A 598 -37.61 -25.19 10.78
C VAL A 598 -37.70 -23.96 9.87
N SER A 599 -38.12 -22.83 10.45
CA SER A 599 -38.08 -21.51 9.79
C SER A 599 -36.63 -21.04 9.65
N TYR A 600 -36.01 -21.32 8.50
CA TYR A 600 -34.78 -20.64 8.10
C TYR A 600 -35.13 -19.20 7.66
N GLY A 601 -35.06 -18.27 8.61
CA GLY A 601 -35.13 -16.84 8.35
C GLY A 601 -33.95 -16.39 7.48
N CYS A 602 -34.14 -16.47 6.16
CA CYS A 602 -33.25 -15.85 5.18
C CYS A 602 -34.02 -14.68 4.58
N THR A 603 -33.56 -13.47 4.84
CA THR A 603 -34.16 -12.24 4.33
C THR A 603 -33.96 -12.21 2.81
N THR A 604 -35.05 -12.28 2.04
CA THR A 604 -35.01 -12.15 0.58
C THR A 604 -34.45 -10.76 0.21
N LEU A 605 -33.40 -10.72 -0.61
CA LEU A 605 -32.84 -9.45 -1.08
C LEU A 605 -33.86 -8.75 -1.98
N LYS A 606 -34.00 -7.43 -1.85
CA LYS A 606 -34.88 -6.65 -2.73
C LYS A 606 -34.32 -6.68 -4.16
N GLU A 607 -35.08 -7.22 -5.11
CA GLU A 607 -34.66 -7.37 -6.51
C GLU A 607 -34.81 -6.06 -7.33
N SER A 608 -35.51 -5.05 -6.79
CA SER A 608 -35.66 -3.74 -7.40
C SER A 608 -34.90 -2.67 -6.59
N VAL A 609 -33.61 -2.47 -6.89
CA VAL A 609 -32.77 -1.43 -6.27
C VAL A 609 -32.44 -0.28 -7.25
N GLY A 610 -32.82 -0.42 -8.53
CA GLY A 610 -32.58 0.57 -9.59
C GLY A 610 -33.82 1.32 -10.05
N HIS A 611 -33.59 2.43 -10.78
CA HIS A 611 -34.62 3.13 -11.53
C HIS A 611 -34.67 2.60 -12.96
N THR A 612 -35.86 2.52 -13.54
CA THR A 612 -35.99 2.29 -14.99
C THR A 612 -35.57 3.54 -15.78
N GLU A 613 -35.23 3.38 -17.06
CA GLU A 613 -34.95 4.51 -17.96
C GLU A 613 -36.11 5.52 -17.97
N ILE A 614 -37.35 5.00 -17.94
CA ILE A 614 -38.58 5.78 -17.89
C ILE A 614 -38.69 6.60 -16.59
N GLU A 615 -38.31 6.02 -15.45
CA GLU A 615 -38.29 6.73 -14.16
C GLU A 615 -37.26 7.86 -14.12
N VAL A 616 -36.09 7.65 -14.73
CA VAL A 616 -35.03 8.66 -14.82
C VAL A 616 -35.42 9.79 -15.76
N ILE A 617 -36.00 9.48 -16.92
CA ILE A 617 -36.53 10.47 -17.86
C ILE A 617 -37.67 11.29 -17.22
N ALA A 618 -38.61 10.62 -16.54
CA ALA A 618 -39.69 11.32 -15.84
C ALA A 618 -39.17 12.23 -14.72
N GLY A 619 -38.12 11.80 -14.00
CA GLY A 619 -37.40 12.64 -13.05
C GLY A 619 -36.80 13.88 -13.71
N ALA A 620 -36.09 13.70 -14.82
CA ALA A 620 -35.49 14.81 -15.58
C ALA A 620 -36.54 15.83 -16.04
N VAL A 621 -37.66 15.35 -16.59
CA VAL A 621 -38.79 16.20 -17.02
C VAL A 621 -39.39 16.98 -15.85
N LEU A 622 -39.59 16.32 -14.71
CA LEU A 622 -40.04 16.99 -13.48
C LEU A 622 -39.07 18.09 -13.04
N GLY A 623 -37.76 17.79 -13.03
CA GLY A 623 -36.70 18.75 -12.68
C GLY A 623 -36.71 20.01 -13.55
N PHE A 624 -36.87 19.81 -14.86
CA PHE A 624 -36.96 20.88 -15.83
C PHE A 624 -38.18 21.80 -15.59
N PHE A 625 -39.37 21.23 -15.43
CA PHE A 625 -40.59 22.03 -15.22
C PHE A 625 -40.64 22.74 -13.87
N VAL A 626 -40.18 22.09 -12.80
CA VAL A 626 -40.08 22.73 -11.47
C VAL A 626 -39.14 23.93 -11.52
N SER A 627 -38.03 23.82 -12.25
CA SER A 627 -37.08 24.93 -12.42
C SER A 627 -37.65 26.06 -13.23
N LEU A 628 -38.38 25.76 -14.31
CA LEU A 628 -39.09 26.79 -15.07
C LEU A 628 -40.11 27.54 -14.22
N ALA A 629 -40.85 26.84 -13.35
CA ALA A 629 -41.82 27.46 -12.46
C ALA A 629 -41.15 28.36 -11.41
N ILE A 630 -40.01 27.96 -10.85
CA ILE A 630 -39.29 28.75 -9.84
C ILE A 630 -38.55 29.94 -10.47
N CYS A 631 -37.92 29.74 -11.62
CA CYS A 631 -37.11 30.77 -12.27
C CYS A 631 -37.93 31.76 -13.12
N ARG A 632 -39.19 31.46 -13.51
CA ARG A 632 -40.06 32.44 -14.22
C ARG A 632 -40.85 33.38 -13.31
N TYR A 633 -41.05 33.04 -12.04
CA TYR A 633 -42.01 33.74 -11.16
C TYR A 633 -41.36 34.60 -10.05
N GLY A 634 -40.08 34.95 -10.15
CA GLY A 634 -39.46 35.86 -9.18
C GLY A 634 -38.16 36.47 -9.62
#